data_AF-A0A4Q9M4S7-F1
#
_entry.id   AF-A0A4Q9M4S7-F1
#
_cell.length_a   1.000
_cell.length_b   1.000
_cell.length_c   1.000
_cell.angle_alpha   90.00
_cell.angle_beta   90.00
_cell.angle_gamma   90.00
#
_symmetry.space_group_name_H-M   'P 1'
#
loop_
_entity.id
_entity.type
_entity.pdbx_description
1 polymer ?
#
loop_
_entity_poly.entity_id
_entity_poly.type
_entity_poly.pdbx_seq_one_letter_code
_entity_poly.pdbx_strand_id
1 'polypeptide(L)'
;MKYKDAPIDFIVDTGSELNIISKDVYDTFEGLMINPAEAVTMRDANGGSSKLLGLVREIPLKVGPIYTPIDAYVSSSPAFAGVLGRPWQREHQIGIEEREDGTYLTF
;
A
#
# COMPACT_ATOMS: atom_id res chain seq x y z
N MET A 1 -5.73 -11.27 12.22
CA MET A 1 -5.36 -10.08 13.04
C MET A 1 -3.84 -10.04 13.27
N LYS A 2 -3.05 -10.24 12.21
CA LYS A 2 -1.59 -10.52 12.24
C LYS A 2 -0.73 -9.32 12.67
N TYR A 3 -1.27 -8.10 12.58
CA TYR A 3 -0.48 -6.86 12.71
C TYR A 3 -0.92 -5.93 13.85
N LYS A 4 -1.75 -6.42 14.79
CA LYS A 4 -2.18 -5.59 15.92
C LYS A 4 -0.94 -5.17 16.74
N ASP A 5 -0.70 -3.86 16.84
CA ASP A 5 0.39 -3.22 17.60
C ASP A 5 1.83 -3.47 17.08
N ALA A 6 2.00 -3.97 15.85
CA ALA A 6 3.31 -4.20 15.23
C ALA A 6 3.50 -3.35 13.96
N PRO A 7 4.73 -2.88 13.67
CA PRO A 7 5.03 -2.27 12.38
C PRO A 7 4.78 -3.27 11.24
N ILE A 8 4.32 -2.74 10.10
CA ILE A 8 3.98 -3.52 8.92
C ILE A 8 4.96 -3.14 7.82
N ASP A 9 5.59 -4.13 7.21
CA ASP A 9 6.50 -3.90 6.10
C ASP A 9 5.72 -3.64 4.81
N PHE A 10 5.94 -2.48 4.22
CA PHE A 10 5.43 -2.11 2.90
C PHE A 10 6.56 -2.08 1.89
N ILE A 11 6.27 -2.53 0.67
CA ILE A 11 7.16 -2.35 -0.47
C ILE A 11 6.91 -0.96 -1.05
N VAL A 12 7.96 -0.16 -1.24
CA VAL A 12 7.87 1.07 -2.03
C VAL A 12 8.16 0.71 -3.48
N ASP A 13 7.16 0.82 -4.35
CA ASP A 13 7.26 0.44 -5.76
C ASP A 13 6.80 1.59 -6.66
N THR A 14 7.78 2.33 -7.17
CA THR A 14 7.53 3.46 -8.08
C THR A 14 7.00 3.03 -9.46
N GLY A 15 7.12 1.75 -9.81
CA GLY A 15 6.56 1.15 -11.02
C GLY A 15 5.09 0.73 -10.87
N SER A 16 4.57 0.64 -9.64
CA SER A 16 3.18 0.30 -9.39
C SER A 16 2.26 1.51 -9.58
N GLU A 17 1.22 1.35 -10.40
CA GLU A 17 0.19 2.37 -10.61
C GLU A 17 -0.83 2.44 -9.45
N LEU A 18 -0.79 1.46 -8.53
CA LEU A 18 -1.75 1.32 -7.43
C LEU A 18 -1.02 1.22 -6.08
N ASN A 19 -1.63 1.78 -5.04
CA ASN A 19 -1.37 1.35 -3.68
C ASN A 19 -2.22 0.11 -3.40
N ILE A 20 -1.64 -0.89 -2.73
CA ILE A 20 -2.31 -2.16 -2.46
C ILE A 20 -2.06 -2.56 -1.02
N ILE A 21 -3.08 -3.07 -0.35
CA ILE A 21 -2.94 -3.73 0.95
C ILE A 21 -3.54 -5.14 0.91
N SER A 22 -2.98 -6.04 1.71
CA SER A 22 -3.59 -7.34 1.95
C SER A 22 -4.87 -7.23 2.78
N LYS A 23 -5.78 -8.20 2.63
CA LYS A 23 -6.97 -8.32 3.46
C LYS A 23 -6.63 -8.41 4.95
N ASP A 24 -5.53 -9.06 5.30
CA ASP A 24 -5.03 -9.15 6.68
C ASP A 24 -4.66 -7.79 7.27
N VAL A 25 -4.09 -6.88 6.45
CA VAL A 25 -3.79 -5.50 6.84
C VAL A 25 -5.09 -4.71 6.95
N TYR A 26 -5.98 -4.80 5.96
CA TYR A 26 -7.29 -4.15 6.02
C TYR A 26 -8.08 -4.53 7.29
N ASP A 27 -8.07 -5.81 7.68
CA ASP A 27 -8.78 -6.33 8.85
C ASP A 27 -8.22 -5.86 10.20
N THR A 28 -7.13 -5.08 10.20
CA THR A 28 -6.62 -4.42 11.41
C THR A 28 -7.25 -3.07 11.68
N PHE A 29 -7.91 -2.47 10.68
CA PHE A 29 -8.57 -1.18 10.81
C PHE A 29 -10.03 -1.36 11.16
N GLU A 30 -10.49 -0.58 12.15
CA GLU A 30 -11.91 -0.48 12.48
C GLU A 30 -12.55 0.70 11.72
N GLY A 31 -13.78 0.52 11.26
CA GLY A 31 -14.57 1.59 10.64
C GLY A 31 -14.27 1.89 9.17
N LEU A 32 -13.24 1.29 8.57
CA LEU A 32 -12.97 1.44 7.14
C LEU A 32 -13.82 0.49 6.30
N MET A 33 -14.35 0.98 5.17
CA MET A 33 -15.18 0.20 4.26
C MET A 33 -14.49 0.03 2.90
N ILE A 34 -14.51 -1.20 2.37
CA ILE A 34 -14.14 -1.47 0.98
C ILE A 34 -15.28 -0.97 0.09
N ASN A 35 -14.98 -0.17 -0.92
CA ASN A 35 -15.90 0.14 -2.01
C ASN A 35 -15.73 -0.91 -3.14
N PRO A 36 -16.61 -1.91 -3.23
CA PRO A 36 -16.51 -2.96 -4.26
C PRO A 36 -16.87 -2.45 -5.67
N ALA A 37 -17.52 -1.30 -5.80
CA ALA A 37 -17.82 -0.70 -7.11
C ALA A 37 -16.55 -0.25 -7.84
N GLU A 38 -15.45 -0.05 -7.10
CA GLU A 38 -14.14 0.29 -7.63
C GLU A 38 -13.23 -0.95 -7.72
N ALA A 39 -13.76 -2.17 -7.66
CA ALA A 39 -12.94 -3.37 -7.85
C ALA A 39 -12.30 -3.41 -9.25
N VAL A 40 -10.98 -3.57 -9.28
CA VAL A 40 -10.19 -3.66 -10.52
C VAL A 40 -9.49 -5.01 -10.66
N THR A 41 -9.13 -5.37 -11.89
CA THR A 41 -8.24 -6.49 -12.15
C THR A 41 -6.82 -5.96 -12.31
N MET A 42 -5.93 -6.37 -11.42
CA MET A 42 -4.52 -6.02 -11.47
C MET A 42 -3.77 -7.05 -12.30
N ARG A 43 -2.91 -6.59 -13.21
CA ARG A 43 -1.89 -7.41 -13.85
C ARG A 43 -0.58 -7.22 -13.10
N ASP A 44 0.00 -8.30 -12.61
CA ASP A 44 1.30 -8.23 -11.94
C ASP A 44 2.46 -8.23 -12.96
N ALA A 45 3.66 -7.90 -12.49
CA ALA A 45 4.87 -7.85 -13.32
C ALA A 45 5.26 -9.20 -13.94
N ASN A 46 4.77 -10.31 -13.38
CA ASN A 46 5.03 -11.67 -13.87
C ASN A 46 3.99 -12.12 -14.91
N GLY A 47 3.08 -11.23 -15.33
CA GLY A 47 2.01 -11.53 -16.28
C GLY A 47 0.81 -12.26 -15.66
N GLY A 48 0.80 -12.44 -14.34
CA GLY A 48 -0.36 -12.90 -13.60
C GLY A 48 -1.45 -11.84 -13.52
N SER A 49 -2.67 -12.27 -13.26
CA SER A 49 -3.84 -11.39 -13.15
C SER A 49 -4.62 -11.76 -11.89
N SER A 50 -4.92 -10.77 -11.06
CA SER A 50 -5.69 -10.97 -9.83
C SER A 50 -6.75 -9.89 -9.68
N LYS A 51 -7.93 -10.28 -9.18
CA LYS A 51 -9.02 -9.35 -8.91
C LYS A 51 -8.85 -8.76 -7.52
N LEU A 52 -8.80 -7.43 -7.43
CA LEU A 52 -8.81 -6.70 -6.16
C LEU A 52 -10.25 -6.55 -5.68
N LEU A 53 -10.45 -6.56 -4.36
CA LEU A 53 -11.76 -6.56 -3.72
C LEU A 53 -12.49 -5.21 -3.84
N GLY A 54 -11.74 -4.13 -4.02
CA GLY A 54 -12.25 -2.76 -4.07
C GLY A 54 -11.25 -1.77 -3.48
N LEU A 55 -11.64 -0.50 -3.46
CA LEU A 55 -10.84 0.61 -2.95
C LEU A 55 -11.25 0.95 -1.50
N VAL A 56 -10.28 1.22 -0.64
CA VAL A 56 -10.48 1.81 0.69
C VAL A 56 -9.78 3.16 0.70
N ARG A 57 -10.44 4.18 1.24
CA ARG A 57 -9.92 5.55 1.28
C ARG A 57 -9.43 5.96 2.65
N GLU A 58 -8.52 6.92 2.67
CA GLU A 58 -8.01 7.60 3.87
C GLU A 58 -7.49 6.62 4.94
N ILE A 59 -6.83 5.53 4.53
CA ILE A 59 -6.21 4.59 5.46
C ILE A 59 -5.10 5.34 6.21
N PRO A 60 -5.15 5.41 7.55
CA PRO A 60 -4.13 6.09 8.32
C PRO A 60 -2.82 5.29 8.26
N LEU A 61 -1.78 5.93 7.73
CA LEU A 61 -0.43 5.37 7.62
C LEU A 61 0.59 6.35 8.20
N LYS A 62 1.57 5.81 8.93
CA LYS A 62 2.73 6.57 9.40
C LYS A 62 4.01 5.89 8.92
N VAL A 63 4.94 6.70 8.39
CA VAL A 63 6.31 6.27 8.13
C VAL A 63 7.21 7.05 9.08
N GLY A 64 7.74 6.37 10.09
CA GLY A 64 8.38 7.02 11.23
C GLY A 64 7.41 8.01 11.92
N PRO A 65 7.80 9.30 12.12
CA PRO A 65 6.93 10.29 12.73
C PRO A 65 5.93 10.93 11.76
N ILE A 66 6.03 10.66 10.45
CA ILE A 66 5.31 11.40 9.41
C ILE A 66 4.01 10.68 9.06
N TYR A 67 2.90 11.41 9.08
CA TYR A 67 1.59 10.91 8.68
C TYR A 67 1.39 11.06 7.17
N THR A 68 1.15 9.94 6.48
CA THR A 68 1.01 9.89 5.01
C THR A 68 -0.17 8.99 4.63
N PRO A 69 -1.42 9.42 4.85
CA PRO A 69 -2.60 8.59 4.60
C PRO A 69 -2.64 8.12 3.14
N ILE A 70 -3.27 6.97 2.91
CA ILE A 70 -3.38 6.39 1.57
C ILE A 70 -4.79 5.97 1.23
N ASP A 71 -5.13 6.13 -0.04
CA ASP A 71 -6.15 5.34 -0.70
C ASP A 71 -5.47 4.07 -1.26
N ALA A 72 -6.02 2.88 -0.95
CA ALA A 72 -5.42 1.61 -1.38
C ALA A 72 -6.46 0.56 -1.75
N TYR A 73 -6.12 -0.25 -2.76
CA TYR A 73 -6.93 -1.38 -3.16
C TYR A 73 -6.64 -2.59 -2.28
N VAL A 74 -7.67 -3.39 -1.97
CA VAL A 74 -7.52 -4.57 -1.11
C VAL A 74 -7.36 -5.83 -1.95
N SER A 75 -6.28 -6.58 -1.71
CA SER A 75 -6.06 -7.92 -2.29
C SER A 75 -6.38 -9.00 -1.25
N SER A 76 -7.04 -10.09 -1.67
CA SER A 76 -7.49 -11.15 -0.75
C SER A 76 -6.35 -11.96 -0.12
N SER A 77 -5.29 -12.23 -0.89
CA SER A 77 -4.14 -13.03 -0.41
C SER A 77 -2.87 -12.74 -1.21
N PRO A 78 -2.34 -11.50 -1.17
CA PRO A 78 -1.06 -11.19 -1.80
C PRO A 78 0.11 -11.80 -0.98
N ALA A 79 1.26 -11.96 -1.62
CA ALA A 79 2.49 -12.44 -0.98
C ALA A 79 3.19 -11.37 -0.09
N PHE A 80 2.63 -10.16 -0.02
CA PHE A 80 3.17 -9.00 0.71
C PHE A 80 2.08 -8.36 1.56
N ALA A 81 2.45 -7.59 2.59
CA ALA A 81 1.47 -6.92 3.44
C ALA A 81 0.84 -5.70 2.74
N GLY A 82 1.66 -4.92 2.03
CA GLY A 82 1.21 -3.83 1.17
C GLY A 82 2.29 -3.29 0.23
N VAL A 83 1.84 -2.52 -0.75
CA VAL A 83 2.65 -1.79 -1.73
C VAL A 83 2.24 -0.32 -1.69
N LEU A 84 3.23 0.55 -1.49
CA LEU A 84 3.11 1.99 -1.70
C LEU A 84 3.58 2.29 -3.12
N GLY A 85 2.60 2.53 -3.98
CA GLY A 85 2.81 2.75 -5.40
C GLY A 85 3.17 4.20 -5.72
N ARG A 86 3.20 4.49 -7.02
CA ARG A 86 3.34 5.84 -7.54
C ARG A 86 2.31 6.84 -7.01
N PRO A 87 1.03 6.47 -6.74
CA PRO A 87 0.07 7.41 -6.14
C PRO A 87 0.53 7.96 -4.79
N TRP A 88 0.88 7.10 -3.82
CA TRP A 88 1.40 7.54 -2.51
C TRP A 88 2.66 8.40 -2.66
N GLN A 89 3.59 7.96 -3.51
CA GLN A 89 4.84 8.69 -3.73
C GLN A 89 4.58 10.13 -4.21
N ARG A 90 3.70 10.30 -5.20
CA ARG A 90 3.42 11.63 -5.78
C ARG A 90 2.60 12.52 -4.85
N GLU A 91 1.62 11.93 -4.16
CA GLU A 91 0.74 12.66 -3.24
C GLU A 91 1.53 13.26 -2.07
N HIS A 92 2.45 12.48 -1.51
CA HIS A 92 3.26 12.90 -0.35
C HIS A 92 4.64 13.45 -0.74
N GLN A 93 4.88 13.64 -2.04
CA GLN A 93 6.14 14.20 -2.59
C GLN A 93 7.41 13.45 -2.16
N ILE A 94 7.31 12.13 -1.98
CA ILE A 94 8.39 11.30 -1.45
C ILE A 94 9.48 11.10 -2.50
N GLY A 95 10.70 11.48 -2.15
CA GLY A 95 11.90 11.16 -2.92
C GLY A 95 12.48 9.81 -2.50
N ILE A 96 13.21 9.20 -3.42
CA ILE A 96 14.05 8.02 -3.15
C ILE A 96 15.46 8.41 -3.55
N GLU A 97 16.37 8.35 -2.61
CA GLU A 97 17.77 8.73 -2.80
C GLU A 97 18.68 7.54 -2.51
N GLU A 98 19.45 7.15 -3.52
CA GLU A 98 20.52 6.17 -3.35
C GLU A 98 21.77 6.86 -2.83
N ARG A 99 22.31 6.35 -1.73
CA ARG A 99 23.55 6.79 -1.10
C ARG A 99 24.51 5.60 -0.99
N GLU A 100 25.79 5.88 -0.70
CA GLU A 100 26.81 4.82 -0.60
C GLU A 100 26.48 3.76 0.45
N ASP A 101 25.75 4.14 1.51
CA ASP A 101 25.38 3.30 2.64
C ASP A 101 23.95 2.73 2.55
N GLY A 102 23.18 3.06 1.50
CA GLY A 102 21.88 2.47 1.25
C GLY A 102 20.88 3.38 0.56
N THR A 103 19.63 2.91 0.52
CA THR A 103 18.50 3.59 -0.11
C THR A 103 17.66 4.30 0.95
N TYR A 104 17.38 5.58 0.73
CA TYR A 104 16.67 6.43 1.67
C TYR A 104 15.39 6.99 1.07
N LEU A 105 14.34 7.04 1.88
CA LEU A 105 13.17 7.86 1.60
C LEU A 105 13.44 9.28 2.09
N THR A 106 13.16 10.25 1.23
CA THR A 106 13.24 11.68 1.54
C THR A 106 11.84 12.27 1.53
N PHE A 107 11.54 13.08 2.56
CA PHE A 107 10.24 13.70 2.83
C PHE A 107 10.37 15.21 2.76
#